data_AF-A0A5M8QI34-F1
#
_entry.id   AF-A0A5M8QI34-F1
#
_cell.length_a   1.000
_cell.length_b   1.000
_cell.length_c   1.000
_cell.angle_alpha   90.00
_cell.angle_beta   90.00
_cell.angle_gamma   90.00
#
_symmetry.space_group_name_H-M   'P 1'
#
loop_
_entity.id
_entity.type
_entity.pdbx_description
1 polymer ?
#
loop_
_entity_poly.entity_id
_entity_poly.type
_entity_poly.pdbx_seq_one_letter_code
_entity_poly.pdbx_strand_id
1 'polypeptide(L)'
;MVSKGKLTRKHLFLCILLLPLQACSFSVRVIGWVFDKETGLPIEGTTVNLLEGGDIQKTASNGLFQVFSETGPFQDPILQISKPGYKPFHLQIERNKEETRYMIKSEQVFVEYDTPVYPDLNNRKTFSAGTWINKWSQDFKNGDTLSIYLEREDIKTEVDRLVRKQNTFNR
;
A
#
# COMPACT_ATOMS: atom_id res chain seq x y z
N MET A 1 -46.94 41.12 27.08
CA MET A 1 -46.00 40.93 28.21
C MET A 1 -45.00 39.85 27.82
N VAL A 2 -43.74 40.20 27.54
CA VAL A 2 -42.70 39.25 27.12
C VAL A 2 -41.87 38.87 28.34
N SER A 3 -41.94 37.61 28.74
CA SER A 3 -41.19 37.05 29.87
C SER A 3 -39.72 36.90 29.49
N LYS A 4 -38.85 37.73 30.09
CA LYS A 4 -37.40 37.63 29.94
C LYS A 4 -36.89 36.51 30.85
N GLY A 5 -36.74 35.30 30.30
CA GLY A 5 -36.12 34.17 31.00
C GLY A 5 -34.68 34.49 31.40
N LYS A 6 -34.38 34.46 32.71
CA LYS A 6 -33.01 34.61 33.24
C LYS A 6 -32.20 33.37 32.90
N LEU A 7 -31.30 33.48 31.93
CA LEU A 7 -30.31 32.45 31.61
C LEU A 7 -29.36 32.30 32.82
N THR A 8 -29.48 31.20 33.55
CA THR A 8 -28.67 30.97 34.76
C THR A 8 -27.25 30.54 34.38
N ARG A 9 -26.26 31.08 35.09
CA ARG A 9 -24.80 30.92 34.88
C ARG A 9 -24.32 29.46 34.77
N LYS A 10 -25.11 28.50 35.25
CA LYS A 10 -24.82 27.06 35.20
C LYS A 10 -25.03 26.43 33.81
N HIS A 11 -25.84 27.03 32.94
CA HIS A 11 -26.07 26.51 31.58
C HIS A 11 -24.99 26.98 30.58
N LEU A 12 -24.32 28.10 30.86
CA LEU A 12 -23.22 28.60 30.04
C LEU A 12 -21.94 27.74 30.15
N PHE A 13 -21.72 27.10 31.29
CA PHE A 13 -20.54 26.24 31.53
C PHE A 13 -20.66 24.86 30.85
N LEU A 14 -21.88 24.35 30.65
CA LEU A 14 -22.11 23.04 30.01
C LEU A 14 -21.88 23.10 28.49
N CYS A 15 -22.15 24.23 27.83
CA CYS A 15 -21.87 24.41 26.40
C CYS A 15 -20.36 24.58 26.11
N ILE A 16 -19.57 25.13 27.04
CA ILE A 16 -18.12 25.33 26.87
C ILE A 16 -17.33 24.02 27.06
N LEU A 17 -17.85 23.08 27.87
CA LEU A 17 -17.20 21.77 28.07
C LEU A 17 -17.44 20.80 26.89
N LEU A 18 -18.41 21.07 26.02
CA LEU A 18 -18.72 20.27 24.81
C LEU A 18 -18.06 20.83 23.53
N LEU A 19 -17.32 21.95 23.64
CA LEU A 19 -16.73 22.64 22.48
C LEU A 19 -15.41 22.05 21.90
N PRO A 20 -14.70 21.04 22.45
CA PRO A 20 -13.49 20.54 21.81
C PRO A 20 -13.69 19.20 21.06
N LEU A 21 -14.86 18.99 20.45
CA LEU A 21 -15.06 17.94 19.43
C LEU A 21 -15.20 18.55 18.03
N GLN A 22 -14.45 19.63 17.77
CA GLN A 22 -14.16 20.00 16.38
C GLN A 22 -13.30 18.89 15.78
N ALA A 23 -13.97 17.84 15.34
CA ALA A 23 -13.39 16.78 14.54
C ALA A 23 -12.82 17.45 13.29
N CYS A 24 -11.51 17.66 13.30
CA CYS A 24 -10.81 18.03 12.07
C CYS A 24 -11.05 16.87 11.10
N SER A 25 -11.84 17.10 10.06
CA SER A 25 -12.04 16.14 8.97
C SER A 25 -10.77 16.12 8.14
N PHE A 26 -10.02 15.02 8.17
CA PHE A 26 -8.80 14.88 7.38
C PHE A 26 -9.11 14.18 6.07
N SER A 27 -9.06 14.92 4.96
CA SER A 27 -9.22 14.32 3.64
C SER A 27 -7.89 13.85 3.05
N VAL A 28 -7.87 12.69 2.40
CA VAL A 28 -6.78 12.21 1.56
C VAL A 28 -7.26 12.12 0.12
N ARG A 29 -6.47 12.65 -0.79
CA ARG A 29 -6.63 12.48 -2.23
C ARG A 29 -5.36 11.88 -2.79
N VAL A 30 -5.49 10.78 -3.51
CA VAL A 30 -4.37 10.13 -4.20
C VAL A 30 -4.68 10.04 -5.67
N ILE A 31 -3.78 10.58 -6.49
CA ILE A 31 -3.83 10.47 -7.95
C ILE A 31 -2.58 9.70 -8.38
N GLY A 32 -2.75 8.76 -9.30
CA GLY A 32 -1.60 8.05 -9.84
C GLY A 32 -1.88 7.18 -11.04
N TRP A 33 -0.83 6.53 -11.51
CA TRP A 33 -0.86 5.59 -12.62
C TRP A 33 -0.34 4.23 -12.19
N VAL A 34 -0.92 3.19 -12.78
CA VAL A 34 -0.47 1.81 -12.63
C VAL A 34 0.09 1.31 -13.96
N PHE A 35 1.32 0.80 -13.92
CA PHE A 35 2.04 0.24 -15.05
C PHE A 35 2.45 -1.20 -14.79
N ASP A 36 2.61 -1.97 -15.85
CA ASP A 36 3.26 -3.28 -15.82
C ASP A 36 4.78 -3.07 -15.76
N LYS A 37 5.42 -3.70 -14.77
CA LYS A 37 6.86 -3.51 -14.50
C LYS A 37 7.76 -3.98 -15.64
N GLU A 38 7.37 -5.02 -16.37
CA GLU A 38 8.17 -5.61 -17.43
C GLU A 38 8.06 -4.82 -18.73
N THR A 39 6.83 -4.45 -19.09
CA THR A 39 6.53 -3.81 -20.38
C THR A 39 6.53 -2.29 -20.31
N GLY A 40 6.38 -1.72 -19.11
CA GLY A 40 6.20 -0.27 -18.91
C GLY A 40 4.84 0.26 -19.40
N LEU A 41 3.94 -0.60 -19.87
CA LEU A 41 2.63 -0.22 -20.39
C LEU A 41 1.61 -0.01 -19.26
N PRO A 42 0.64 0.91 -19.42
CA PRO A 42 -0.40 1.11 -18.43
C PRO A 42 -1.30 -0.12 -18.25
N ILE A 43 -1.76 -0.36 -17.02
CA ILE A 43 -2.67 -1.47 -16.71
C ILE A 43 -4.08 -0.94 -16.48
N GLU A 44 -5.01 -1.34 -17.35
CA GLU A 44 -6.44 -1.06 -17.21
C GLU A 44 -7.14 -2.00 -16.21
N GLY A 45 -8.14 -1.47 -15.50
CA GLY A 45 -9.03 -2.26 -14.66
C GLY A 45 -8.34 -2.87 -13.44
N THR A 46 -7.25 -2.27 -12.98
CA THR A 46 -6.61 -2.54 -11.69
C THR A 46 -7.48 -1.96 -10.59
N THR A 47 -7.82 -2.76 -9.59
CA THR A 47 -8.57 -2.29 -8.42
C THR A 47 -7.65 -1.49 -7.51
N VAL A 48 -8.05 -0.28 -7.19
CA VAL A 48 -7.38 0.62 -6.25
C VAL A 48 -8.35 0.92 -5.12
N ASN A 49 -7.99 0.56 -3.91
CA ASN A 49 -8.81 0.67 -2.73
C ASN A 49 -8.06 1.45 -1.66
N LEU A 50 -8.62 2.56 -1.20
CA LEU A 50 -8.12 3.26 -0.04
C LEU A 50 -8.83 2.71 1.21
N LEU A 51 -8.14 1.84 1.94
CA LEU A 51 -8.70 1.18 3.12
C LEU A 51 -9.11 2.19 4.20
N GLU A 52 -10.00 1.76 5.11
CA GLU A 52 -10.57 2.58 6.19
C GLU A 52 -11.53 3.67 5.69
N GLY A 53 -12.51 3.25 4.89
CA GLY A 53 -13.66 4.08 4.50
C GLY A 53 -13.46 4.92 3.24
N GLY A 54 -12.39 4.66 2.48
CA GLY A 54 -12.15 5.32 1.20
C GLY A 54 -12.84 4.66 0.01
N ASP A 55 -12.73 5.34 -1.13
CA ASP A 55 -13.28 4.87 -2.40
C ASP A 55 -12.54 3.64 -2.93
N ILE A 56 -13.30 2.75 -3.57
CA ILE A 56 -12.77 1.70 -4.43
C ILE A 56 -12.96 2.15 -5.88
N GLN A 57 -11.88 2.18 -6.63
CA GLN A 57 -11.89 2.51 -8.05
C GLN A 57 -11.15 1.48 -8.89
N LYS A 58 -11.39 1.54 -10.20
CA LYS A 58 -10.62 0.81 -11.20
C LYS A 58 -9.82 1.78 -12.03
N THR A 59 -8.59 1.40 -12.42
CA THR A 59 -7.80 2.21 -13.34
C THR A 59 -8.46 2.30 -14.71
N ALA A 60 -8.37 3.47 -15.33
CA ALA A 60 -8.78 3.69 -16.72
C ALA A 60 -7.82 2.99 -17.71
N SER A 61 -8.13 3.07 -19.01
CA SER A 61 -7.33 2.45 -20.08
C SER A 61 -5.89 2.96 -20.17
N ASN A 62 -5.63 4.18 -19.72
CA ASN A 62 -4.29 4.76 -19.60
C ASN A 62 -3.62 4.47 -18.24
N GLY A 63 -4.20 3.61 -17.41
CA GLY A 63 -3.67 3.23 -16.10
C GLY A 63 -3.92 4.25 -14.98
N LEU A 64 -4.59 5.37 -15.27
CA LEU A 64 -4.88 6.43 -14.29
C LEU A 64 -5.91 5.96 -13.25
N PHE A 65 -5.72 6.34 -11.99
CA PHE A 65 -6.70 6.26 -10.92
C PHE A 65 -6.71 7.56 -10.09
N GLN A 66 -7.83 7.82 -9.41
CA GLN A 66 -7.93 8.89 -8.44
C GLN A 66 -8.85 8.49 -7.29
N VAL A 67 -8.30 8.17 -6.13
CA VAL A 67 -9.09 7.81 -4.94
C VAL A 67 -9.12 8.96 -3.93
N PHE A 68 -10.23 9.05 -3.21
CA PHE A 68 -10.45 10.02 -2.15
C PHE A 68 -10.99 9.32 -0.90
N SER A 69 -10.65 9.84 0.27
CA SER A 69 -11.23 9.41 1.54
C SER A 69 -11.26 10.56 2.53
N GLU A 70 -12.36 10.66 3.26
CA GLU A 70 -12.45 11.49 4.47
C GLU A 70 -12.12 10.60 5.67
N THR A 71 -10.87 10.66 6.10
CA THR A 71 -10.36 9.88 7.22
C THR A 71 -10.43 10.67 8.53
N GLY A 72 -10.54 9.96 9.65
CA GLY A 72 -10.38 10.55 10.97
C GLY A 72 -8.92 10.92 11.31
N PRO A 73 -8.69 11.73 12.36
CA PRO A 73 -7.36 12.20 12.79
C PRO A 73 -6.35 11.13 13.21
N PHE A 74 -6.76 9.87 13.39
CA PHE A 74 -5.97 8.87 14.09
C PHE A 74 -5.63 7.63 13.26
N GLN A 75 -5.85 7.66 11.95
CA GLN A 75 -5.62 6.51 11.07
C GLN A 75 -4.84 6.92 9.82
N ASP A 76 -3.70 6.26 9.60
CA ASP A 76 -2.91 6.39 8.38
C ASP A 76 -3.51 5.46 7.31
N PRO A 77 -4.06 6.01 6.22
CA PRO A 77 -4.76 5.19 5.26
C PRO A 77 -3.78 4.29 4.50
N ILE A 78 -4.29 3.11 4.13
CA ILE A 78 -3.54 2.13 3.35
C ILE A 78 -4.15 2.09 1.95
N LEU A 79 -3.35 2.43 0.95
CA LEU A 79 -3.69 2.24 -0.45
C LEU A 79 -3.36 0.80 -0.85
N GLN A 80 -4.39 0.03 -1.18
CA GLN A 80 -4.29 -1.32 -1.70
C GLN A 80 -4.54 -1.33 -3.21
N ILE A 81 -3.63 -1.94 -3.95
CA ILE A 81 -3.72 -2.08 -5.40
C ILE A 81 -3.64 -3.55 -5.76
N SER A 82 -4.61 -4.02 -6.54
CA SER A 82 -4.71 -5.43 -6.92
C SER A 82 -5.23 -5.63 -8.35
N LYS A 83 -4.65 -6.62 -9.02
CA LYS A 83 -5.05 -7.06 -10.35
C LYS A 83 -4.76 -8.57 -10.46
N PRO A 84 -5.70 -9.40 -10.93
CA PRO A 84 -5.40 -10.82 -11.16
C PRO A 84 -4.18 -11.00 -12.08
N GLY A 85 -3.28 -11.91 -11.72
CA GLY A 85 -2.02 -12.15 -12.44
C GLY A 85 -0.87 -11.21 -12.06
N TYR A 86 -1.07 -10.31 -11.09
CA TYR A 86 -0.05 -9.42 -10.55
C TYR A 86 0.08 -9.58 -9.05
N LYS A 87 1.31 -9.40 -8.56
CA LYS A 87 1.56 -9.29 -7.12
C LYS A 87 0.81 -8.07 -6.58
N PRO A 88 0.04 -8.21 -5.49
CA PRO A 88 -0.66 -7.08 -4.92
C PRO A 88 0.35 -6.04 -4.39
N PHE A 89 -0.09 -4.80 -4.19
CA PHE A 89 0.76 -3.70 -3.73
C PHE A 89 0.04 -2.90 -2.65
N HIS A 90 0.69 -2.72 -1.50
CA HIS A 90 0.16 -1.98 -0.35
C HIS A 90 1.09 -0.80 -0.01
N LEU A 91 0.51 0.39 0.10
CA LEU A 91 1.20 1.61 0.45
C LEU A 91 0.52 2.28 1.64
N GLN A 92 1.21 2.36 2.76
CA GLN A 92 0.78 3.16 3.90
C GLN A 92 1.13 4.62 3.64
N ILE A 93 0.15 5.50 3.86
CA ILE A 93 0.30 6.93 3.69
C ILE A 93 0.40 7.54 5.08
N GLU A 94 1.62 7.72 5.56
CA GLU A 94 1.88 8.42 6.81
C GLU A 94 1.70 9.92 6.61
N ARG A 95 0.85 10.53 7.43
CA ARG A 95 0.59 11.97 7.35
C ARG A 95 1.15 12.66 8.57
N ASN A 96 2.02 13.64 8.34
CA ASN A 96 2.36 14.63 9.36
C ASN A 96 1.81 16.01 8.91
N LYS A 97 1.80 17.00 9.80
CA LYS A 97 1.22 18.33 9.50
C LYS A 97 1.96 19.09 8.39
N GLU A 98 3.18 18.68 8.07
CA GLU A 98 4.12 19.38 7.18
C GLU A 98 4.40 18.59 5.89
N GLU A 99 4.17 17.28 5.89
CA GLU A 99 4.58 16.33 4.85
C GLU A 99 3.66 15.10 4.81
N THR A 100 3.46 14.58 3.60
CA THR A 100 2.92 13.23 3.38
C THR A 100 4.08 12.29 3.05
N ARG A 101 4.19 11.17 3.76
CA ARG A 101 5.21 10.14 3.55
C ARG A 101 4.54 8.85 3.09
N TYR A 102 5.17 8.21 2.12
CA TYR A 102 4.68 6.97 1.54
C TYR A 102 5.58 5.82 1.99
N MET A 103 5.03 4.85 2.71
CA MET A 103 5.73 3.67 3.19
C MET A 103 5.20 2.41 2.51
N ILE A 104 6.10 1.67 1.86
CA ILE A 104 5.77 0.37 1.27
C ILE A 104 5.70 -0.66 2.38
N LYS A 105 4.58 -1.39 2.47
CA LYS A 105 4.48 -2.56 3.34
C LYS A 105 5.00 -3.78 2.58
N SER A 106 6.14 -4.33 3.00
CA SER A 106 6.66 -5.58 2.48
C SER A 106 6.36 -6.74 3.43
N GLU A 107 5.58 -7.71 2.98
CA GLU A 107 5.52 -9.08 3.52
C GLU A 107 6.41 -10.00 2.69
N GLN A 108 6.97 -10.99 3.36
CA GLN A 108 7.72 -12.09 2.77
C GLN A 108 6.90 -13.37 2.86
N VAL A 109 6.99 -14.20 1.83
CA VAL A 109 6.42 -15.56 1.85
C VAL A 109 7.54 -16.55 1.60
N PHE A 110 7.56 -17.63 2.37
CA PHE A 110 8.46 -18.75 2.13
C PHE A 110 7.89 -19.63 1.01
N VAL A 111 8.70 -19.93 0.02
CA VAL A 111 8.36 -20.81 -1.10
C VAL A 111 9.28 -22.01 -1.03
N GLU A 112 8.68 -23.19 -0.90
CA GLU A 112 9.39 -24.46 -1.00
C GLU A 112 9.75 -24.76 -2.46
N TYR A 113 10.93 -25.32 -2.67
CA TYR A 113 11.37 -25.77 -3.98
C TYR A 113 10.84 -27.17 -4.27
N ASP A 114 10.44 -27.42 -5.52
CA ASP A 114 10.08 -28.78 -5.98
C ASP A 114 11.25 -29.76 -5.86
N THR A 115 12.48 -29.26 -6.03
CA THR A 115 13.72 -30.03 -5.87
C THR A 115 14.73 -29.27 -5.01
N PRO A 116 15.45 -29.93 -4.09
CA PRO A 116 16.48 -29.29 -3.27
C PRO A 116 17.55 -28.58 -4.11
N VAL A 117 17.90 -27.37 -3.71
CA VAL A 117 18.94 -26.57 -4.36
C VAL A 117 20.24 -26.75 -3.58
N TYR A 118 21.31 -27.15 -4.26
CA TYR A 118 22.63 -27.36 -3.67
C TYR A 118 23.52 -26.15 -3.97
N PRO A 119 23.79 -25.27 -2.99
CA PRO A 119 24.53 -24.04 -3.23
C PRO A 119 25.98 -24.34 -3.67
N ASP A 120 26.58 -25.38 -3.11
CA ASP A 120 27.89 -25.88 -3.50
C ASP A 120 27.75 -27.22 -4.23
N LEU A 121 28.06 -27.22 -5.53
CA LEU A 121 27.99 -28.42 -6.37
C LEU A 121 28.98 -29.51 -5.95
N ASN A 122 30.08 -29.12 -5.30
CA ASN A 122 31.12 -30.03 -4.80
C ASN A 122 30.79 -30.57 -3.40
N ASN A 123 29.83 -29.95 -2.69
CA ASN A 123 29.40 -30.36 -1.36
C ASN A 123 27.89 -30.59 -1.28
N ARG A 124 27.47 -31.81 -1.64
CA ARG A 124 26.05 -32.22 -1.60
C ARG A 124 25.50 -32.48 -0.18
N LYS A 125 26.26 -32.17 0.88
CA LYS A 125 25.78 -32.31 2.27
C LYS A 125 24.95 -31.12 2.72
N THR A 126 25.02 -30.00 2.01
CA THR A 126 24.21 -28.81 2.29
C THR A 126 23.24 -28.55 1.15
N PHE A 127 21.97 -28.36 1.47
CA PHE A 127 20.93 -28.03 0.51
C PHE A 127 19.97 -27.00 1.10
N SER A 128 19.29 -26.27 0.22
CA SER A 128 18.16 -25.41 0.55
C SER A 128 16.88 -26.04 0.00
N ALA A 129 15.86 -26.11 0.86
CA ALA A 129 14.54 -26.63 0.50
C ALA A 129 13.55 -25.52 0.10
N GLY A 130 13.95 -24.25 0.18
CA GLY A 130 13.09 -23.12 -0.16
C GLY A 130 13.74 -21.77 0.10
N THR A 131 13.01 -20.71 -0.22
CA THR A 131 13.48 -19.32 -0.10
C THR A 131 12.38 -18.36 0.29
N TRP A 132 12.75 -17.21 0.82
CA TRP A 132 11.84 -16.11 1.11
C TRP A 132 11.75 -15.19 -0.11
N ILE A 133 10.54 -14.98 -0.62
CA ILE A 133 10.27 -14.02 -1.70
C ILE A 133 9.48 -12.84 -1.16
N ASN A 134 9.80 -11.65 -1.65
CA ASN A 134 9.00 -10.46 -1.37
C ASN A 134 7.67 -10.56 -2.12
N LYS A 135 6.57 -10.38 -1.40
CA LYS A 135 5.20 -10.50 -1.93
C LYS A 135 4.72 -9.24 -2.65
N TRP A 136 5.39 -8.10 -2.47
CA TRP A 136 4.92 -6.79 -2.92
C TRP A 136 5.91 -6.11 -3.86
N SER A 137 5.38 -5.29 -4.76
CA SER A 137 6.17 -4.49 -5.71
C SER A 137 6.88 -3.32 -4.99
N GLN A 138 8.00 -2.84 -5.55
CA GLN A 138 8.78 -1.73 -5.00
C GLN A 138 9.33 -0.90 -6.16
N ASP A 139 8.75 0.28 -6.40
CA ASP A 139 9.32 1.44 -7.11
C ASP A 139 8.23 2.55 -7.19
N PHE A 140 8.55 3.77 -6.75
CA PHE A 140 7.76 4.97 -7.04
C PHE A 140 8.64 6.23 -7.06
N LYS A 141 8.25 7.25 -7.83
CA LYS A 141 8.87 8.58 -7.81
C LYS A 141 8.03 9.52 -6.95
N ASN A 142 8.69 10.31 -6.11
CA ASN A 142 8.02 11.24 -5.21
C ASN A 142 7.58 12.52 -5.96
N GLY A 143 6.32 12.91 -5.81
CA GLY A 143 5.66 14.07 -6.41
C GLY A 143 4.17 14.12 -6.06
N ASP A 144 3.41 15.08 -6.59
CA ASP A 144 1.95 15.19 -6.35
C ASP A 144 1.14 13.99 -6.89
N THR A 145 1.79 13.13 -7.67
CA THR A 145 1.20 11.97 -8.34
C THR A 145 2.04 10.72 -8.16
N LEU A 146 1.38 9.59 -7.89
CA LEU A 146 2.03 8.28 -7.76
C LEU A 146 2.21 7.61 -9.14
N SER A 147 3.35 6.96 -9.34
CA SER A 147 3.57 6.02 -10.45
C SER A 147 3.94 4.68 -9.85
N ILE A 148 3.13 3.65 -10.11
CA ILE A 148 3.22 2.35 -9.46
C ILE A 148 3.43 1.29 -10.54
N TYR A 149 4.48 0.48 -10.37
CA TYR A 149 4.83 -0.59 -11.30
C TYR A 149 4.50 -1.94 -10.66
N LEU A 150 3.47 -2.63 -11.16
CA LEU A 150 3.09 -3.94 -10.68
C LEU A 150 3.93 -5.03 -11.34
N GLU A 151 4.51 -5.88 -10.51
CA GLU A 151 5.17 -7.11 -10.94
C GLU A 151 4.14 -8.22 -11.17
N ARG A 152 4.31 -9.00 -12.24
CA ARG A 152 3.46 -10.16 -12.51
C ARG A 152 3.67 -11.24 -11.44
N GLU A 153 2.61 -11.99 -11.17
CA GLU A 153 2.69 -13.14 -10.29
C GLU A 153 3.22 -14.35 -11.08
N ASP A 154 4.55 -14.45 -11.20
CA ASP A 154 5.25 -15.61 -11.76
C ASP A 154 6.21 -16.20 -10.74
N ILE A 155 5.67 -17.07 -9.89
CA ILE A 155 6.42 -17.74 -8.82
C ILE A 155 7.57 -18.56 -9.40
N LYS A 156 7.35 -19.24 -10.53
CA LYS A 156 8.34 -20.14 -11.12
C LYS A 156 9.55 -19.35 -11.61
N THR A 157 9.32 -18.27 -12.37
CA THR A 157 10.41 -17.42 -12.86
C THR A 157 11.18 -16.77 -11.70
N GLU A 158 10.50 -16.38 -10.63
CA GLU A 158 11.15 -15.81 -9.44
C GLU A 158 12.03 -16.84 -8.71
N VAL A 159 11.54 -18.06 -8.52
CA VAL A 159 12.34 -19.18 -7.98
C VAL A 159 13.55 -19.46 -8.86
N ASP A 160 13.36 -19.61 -10.17
CA ASP A 160 14.45 -19.88 -11.13
C ASP A 160 15.51 -18.77 -11.13
N ARG A 161 15.10 -17.51 -10.93
CA ARG A 161 16.01 -16.37 -10.82
C ARG A 161 16.82 -16.43 -9.52
N LEU A 162 16.20 -16.77 -8.39
CA LEU A 162 16.88 -16.89 -7.09
C LEU A 162 17.88 -18.03 -7.10
N VAL A 163 17.50 -19.19 -7.65
CA VAL A 163 18.41 -20.34 -7.82
C VAL A 163 19.61 -19.95 -8.68
N ARG A 164 19.39 -19.28 -9.82
CA ARG A 164 20.50 -18.78 -10.67
C ARG A 164 21.40 -17.80 -9.93
N LYS A 165 20.84 -16.85 -9.19
CA LYS A 165 21.61 -15.86 -8.40
C LYS A 165 22.47 -16.55 -7.34
N GLN A 166 21.93 -17.55 -6.65
CA GLN A 166 22.65 -18.32 -5.65
C GLN A 166 23.82 -19.10 -6.26
N ASN A 167 23.62 -19.71 -7.43
CA ASN A 167 24.67 -20.44 -8.15
C ASN A 167 25.79 -19.53 -8.67
N THR A 168 25.49 -18.28 -9.03
CA THR A 168 26.51 -17.30 -9.46
C THR A 168 27.34 -16.80 -8.28
N PHE A 169 26.76 -16.66 -7.09
CA PHE A 169 27.49 -16.16 -5.91
C PHE A 169 28.52 -17.15 -5.35
N ASN A 170 28.36 -18.44 -5.65
CA ASN A 170 29.23 -19.52 -5.14
C ASN A 170 30.33 -19.93 -6.13
N ARG A 171 30.51 -19.21 -7.23
CA ARG A 171 31.63 -19.36 -8.17
C ARG A 171 32.67 -18.28 -7.93
#